data_AF-A0A424LD35-F1
#
_entry.id   AF-A0A424LD35-F1
#
_cell.length_a   1.000
_cell.length_b   1.000
_cell.length_c   1.000
_cell.angle_alpha   90.00
_cell.angle_beta   90.00
_cell.angle_gamma   90.00
#
_symmetry.space_group_name_H-M   'P 1'
#
loop_
_entity.id
_entity.type
_entity.pdbx_description
1 polymer ?
#
loop_
_entity_poly.entity_id
_entity_poly.type
_entity_poly.pdbx_seq_one_letter_code
_entity_poly.pdbx_strand_id
1 'polypeptide(L)'
;MTVAETFDQIVSKGLHEPLIRLCTQLAAEGAVDEHSYFNQIVIMLNPPRTEASVLEAVFELSRCAFINLEYSDAATEQINQILDRAISLSEIMSADSRQ
;
A
#
# COMPACT_ATOMS: atom_id res chain seq x y z
N MET A 1 25.30 -4.38 14.29
CA MET A 1 24.05 -5.07 14.66
C MET A 1 22.92 -4.32 14.01
N THR A 2 22.47 -4.77 12.84
CA THR A 2 21.26 -4.23 12.21
C THR A 2 20.09 -4.87 12.95
N VAL A 3 19.29 -4.07 13.64
CA VAL A 3 18.05 -4.56 14.26
C VAL A 3 17.16 -5.04 13.12
N ALA A 4 16.76 -6.30 13.14
CA ALA A 4 15.76 -6.80 12.19
C ALA A 4 14.49 -5.97 12.37
N GLU A 5 14.02 -5.33 11.30
CA GLU A 5 12.80 -4.54 11.35
C GLU A 5 11.62 -5.46 11.66
N THR A 6 10.73 -5.03 12.55
CA THR A 6 9.53 -5.80 12.89
C THR A 6 8.55 -5.82 11.70
N PHE A 7 7.68 -6.83 11.63
CA PHE A 7 6.62 -6.94 10.62
C PHE A 7 5.85 -5.61 10.44
N ASP A 8 5.42 -5.01 11.55
CA ASP A 8 4.70 -3.74 11.57
C ASP A 8 5.52 -2.59 10.94
N GLN A 9 6.81 -2.51 11.24
CA GLN A 9 7.71 -1.50 10.66
C GLN A 9 7.90 -1.71 9.15
N ILE A 10 8.05 -2.96 8.72
CA ILE A 10 8.21 -3.34 7.31
C ILE A 10 6.95 -2.93 6.52
N VAL A 11 5.77 -3.28 7.02
CA VAL A 11 4.49 -2.95 6.37
C VAL A 11 4.22 -1.44 6.43
N SER A 12 4.49 -0.79 7.56
CA SER A 12 4.26 0.64 7.72
C SER A 12 5.08 1.45 6.71
N LYS A 13 6.39 1.20 6.64
CA LYS A 13 7.30 1.91 5.72
C LYS A 13 7.07 1.52 4.26
N GLY A 14 6.74 0.25 4.02
CA GLY A 14 6.64 -0.32 2.69
C GLY A 14 5.32 -0.03 1.98
N LEU A 15 4.21 0.11 2.72
CA LEU A 15 2.86 0.28 2.15
C LEU A 15 2.10 1.44 2.78
N HIS A 16 1.95 1.44 4.11
CA HIS A 16 1.03 2.36 4.78
C HIS A 16 1.43 3.84 4.62
N GLU A 17 2.69 4.17 4.90
CA GLU A 17 3.21 5.54 4.74
C GLU A 17 3.16 6.03 3.28
N PRO A 18 3.59 5.26 2.26
CA PRO A 18 3.35 5.60 0.87
C PRO A 18 1.89 5.86 0.51
N LEU A 19 0.96 5.02 0.98
CA LEU A 19 -0.47 5.20 0.72
C LEU A 19 -1.04 6.47 1.36
N ILE A 20 -0.57 6.84 2.56
CA ILE A 20 -0.94 8.12 3.20
C ILE A 20 -0.45 9.30 2.36
N ARG A 21 0.77 9.23 1.81
CA ARG A 21 1.29 10.29 0.93
C ARG A 21 0.47 10.41 -0.35
N LEU A 22 0.12 9.28 -0.97
CA LEU A 22 -0.76 9.25 -2.13
C LEU A 22 -2.13 9.88 -1.81
N CYS A 23 -2.77 9.50 -0.69
CA CYS A 23 -4.02 10.11 -0.26
C CYS A 23 -3.88 11.63 -0.07
N THR A 24 -2.80 12.08 0.58
CA THR A 24 -2.54 13.51 0.78
C THR A 24 -2.45 14.26 -0.55
N GLN A 25 -1.79 13.68 -1.55
CA GLN A 25 -1.71 14.25 -2.89
C GLN A 25 -3.08 14.28 -3.58
N LEU A 26 -3.81 13.16 -3.59
CA LEU A 26 -5.13 13.07 -4.23
C LEU A 26 -6.12 14.07 -3.61
N ALA A 27 -6.07 14.27 -2.30
CA ALA A 27 -6.84 15.29 -1.61
C ALA A 27 -6.47 16.72 -2.07
N ALA A 28 -5.18 16.99 -2.27
CA ALA A 28 -4.71 18.29 -2.78
C ALA A 28 -5.09 18.52 -4.26
N GLU A 29 -5.20 17.45 -5.05
CA GLU A 29 -5.64 17.48 -6.45
C GLU A 29 -7.17 17.58 -6.60
N GLY A 30 -7.93 17.41 -5.52
CA GLY A 30 -9.39 17.35 -5.56
C GLY A 30 -9.95 16.04 -6.13
N ALA A 31 -9.12 15.00 -6.22
CA ALA A 31 -9.46 13.66 -6.68
C ALA A 31 -10.17 12.87 -5.56
N VAL A 32 -11.43 13.23 -5.29
CA VAL A 32 -12.20 12.77 -4.12
C VAL A 32 -12.48 11.27 -4.16
N ASP A 33 -12.80 10.73 -5.33
CA ASP A 33 -13.16 9.31 -5.50
C ASP A 33 -11.91 8.43 -5.34
N GLU A 34 -10.81 8.83 -5.97
CA GLU A 34 -9.49 8.21 -5.85
C GLU A 34 -9.01 8.26 -4.40
N HIS A 35 -9.08 9.43 -3.77
CA HIS A 35 -8.73 9.58 -2.36
C HIS A 35 -9.54 8.62 -1.48
N SER A 36 -10.86 8.56 -1.68
CA SER A 36 -11.74 7.71 -0.89
C SER A 36 -11.39 6.24 -1.04
N TYR A 37 -11.06 5.81 -2.27
CA TYR A 37 -10.60 4.46 -2.56
C TYR A 37 -9.31 4.11 -1.80
N PHE A 38 -8.24 4.90 -1.97
CA PHE A 38 -6.96 4.60 -1.33
C PHE A 38 -7.00 4.76 0.19
N ASN A 39 -7.81 5.68 0.71
CA ASN A 39 -7.98 5.85 2.15
C ASN A 39 -8.64 4.63 2.80
N GLN A 40 -9.51 3.90 2.10
CA GLN A 40 -10.04 2.63 2.59
C GLN A 40 -8.92 1.60 2.78
N ILE A 41 -7.96 1.54 1.86
CA ILE A 41 -6.80 0.64 1.95
C ILE A 41 -5.88 1.06 3.10
N VAL A 42 -5.66 2.36 3.31
CA VAL A 42 -4.93 2.88 4.48
C VAL A 42 -5.56 2.37 5.79
N ILE A 43 -6.89 2.43 5.90
CA ILE A 43 -7.62 1.96 7.09
C ILE A 43 -7.45 0.44 7.27
N MET A 44 -7.47 -0.36 6.20
CA MET A 44 -7.24 -1.81 6.27
C MET A 44 -5.87 -2.17 6.84
N LEU A 45 -4.87 -1.32 6.58
CA LEU A 45 -3.49 -1.51 7.05
C LEU A 45 -3.23 -0.96 8.46
N ASN A 46 -4.20 -0.37 9.16
CA ASN A 46 -3.97 0.27 10.45
C ASN A 46 -4.81 -0.34 11.60
N PRO A 47 -4.21 -1.10 12.53
CA PRO A 47 -2.83 -1.61 12.50
C PRO A 47 -2.70 -2.84 11.58
N PRO A 48 -1.52 -3.13 11.01
CA PRO A 48 -1.29 -4.32 10.19
C PRO A 48 -1.13 -5.53 11.13
N ARG A 49 -2.25 -6.20 11.44
CA ARG A 49 -2.30 -7.21 12.50
C ARG A 49 -1.71 -8.56 12.08
N THR A 50 -1.82 -8.91 10.81
CA THR A 50 -1.42 -10.23 10.29
C THR A 50 -0.99 -10.15 8.83
N GLU A 51 -0.17 -11.11 8.39
CA GLU A 51 0.16 -11.30 6.97
C GLU A 51 -1.09 -11.39 6.09
N ALA A 52 -2.12 -12.11 6.53
CA ALA A 52 -3.39 -12.23 5.81
C ALA A 52 -4.07 -10.86 5.58
N SER A 53 -4.08 -9.99 6.59
CA SER A 53 -4.65 -8.63 6.45
C SER A 53 -3.87 -7.75 5.47
N VAL A 54 -2.54 -7.93 5.42
CA VAL A 54 -1.69 -7.21 4.46
C VAL A 54 -1.92 -7.72 3.05
N LEU A 55 -2.02 -9.04 2.86
CA LEU A 55 -2.35 -9.64 1.55
C LEU A 55 -3.71 -9.15 1.03
N GLU A 56 -4.73 -9.07 1.90
CA GLU A 56 -6.04 -8.54 1.54
C GLU A 56 -5.94 -7.08 1.06
N ALA A 57 -5.18 -6.24 1.78
CA ALA A 57 -4.94 -4.85 1.38
C ALA A 57 -4.15 -4.75 0.06
N VAL A 58 -3.19 -5.64 -0.19
CA VAL A 58 -2.44 -5.69 -1.46
C VAL A 58 -3.32 -6.13 -2.63
N PHE A 59 -4.25 -7.06 -2.41
CA PHE A 59 -5.23 -7.42 -3.42
C PHE A 59 -6.16 -6.26 -3.74
N GLU A 60 -6.67 -5.56 -2.73
CA GLU A 60 -7.49 -4.37 -2.96
C GLU A 60 -6.69 -3.28 -3.67
N LEU A 61 -5.43 -3.05 -3.29
CA LEU A 61 -4.55 -2.13 -3.99
C LEU A 61 -4.43 -2.47 -5.48
N SER A 62 -4.23 -3.74 -5.81
CA SER A 62 -4.09 -4.19 -7.20
C SER A 62 -5.35 -4.01 -8.05
N ARG A 63 -6.53 -3.88 -7.41
CA ARG A 63 -7.80 -3.61 -8.11
C ARG A 63 -7.89 -2.19 -8.67
N CYS A 64 -7.03 -1.28 -8.23
CA CYS A 64 -7.02 0.11 -8.72
C CYS A 64 -6.75 0.22 -10.24
N ALA A 65 -6.13 -0.81 -10.83
CA ALA A 65 -5.86 -0.91 -12.27
C ALA A 65 -7.08 -1.36 -13.10
N PHE A 66 -8.14 -1.85 -12.47
CA PHE A 66 -9.32 -2.42 -13.14
C PHE A 66 -10.59 -1.60 -12.91
N ILE A 67 -10.52 -0.55 -12.11
CA ILE A 67 -11.62 0.36 -11.83
C ILE A 67 -11.44 1.65 -12.63
N ASN A 68 -12.54 2.32 -12.96
CA ASN A 68 -12.55 3.51 -13.81
C ASN A 68 -12.23 4.78 -13.02
N LEU A 69 -11.09 4.78 -12.32
CA LEU A 69 -10.52 5.94 -11.64
C LEU A 69 -9.48 6.61 -12.55
N GLU A 70 -9.36 7.93 -12.47
CA GLU A 70 -8.43 8.70 -13.27
C GLU A 70 -7.35 9.32 -12.37
N TYR A 71 -6.09 9.07 -12.70
CA TYR A 71 -4.96 9.52 -11.90
C TYR A 71 -4.15 10.54 -12.69
N SER A 72 -3.62 11.56 -12.01
CA SER A 72 -2.58 12.41 -12.59
C SER A 72 -1.31 11.59 -12.88
N ASP A 73 -0.43 12.10 -13.73
CA ASP A 73 0.86 11.43 -14.04
C ASP A 73 1.67 11.17 -12.75
N ALA A 74 1.69 12.15 -11.84
CA ALA A 74 2.39 12.05 -10.57
C ALA A 74 1.76 11.00 -9.63
N ALA A 75 0.41 10.93 -9.57
CA ALA A 75 -0.28 9.91 -8.79
C ALA A 75 -0.06 8.51 -9.39
N THR A 76 -0.08 8.39 -10.72
CA THR A 76 0.19 7.14 -11.44
C THR A 76 1.59 6.61 -11.12
N GLU A 77 2.61 7.46 -11.14
CA GLU A 77 3.97 7.07 -10.78
C GLU A 77 4.04 6.55 -9.33
N GLN A 78 3.40 7.22 -8.38
CA GLN A 78 3.35 6.76 -6.99
C GLN A 78 2.60 5.43 -6.84
N ILE A 79 1.45 5.27 -7.49
CA ILE A 79 0.68 4.02 -7.46
C ILE A 79 1.55 2.85 -7.95
N ASN A 80 2.26 3.03 -9.05
CA ASN A 80 3.16 1.99 -9.58
C ASN A 80 4.28 1.65 -8.59
N GLN A 81 4.91 2.65 -7.96
CA GLN A 81 5.94 2.42 -6.94
C GLN A 81 5.39 1.67 -5.72
N ILE A 82 4.16 1.96 -5.30
CA ILE A 82 3.51 1.26 -4.18
C ILE A 82 3.20 -0.20 -4.57
N LEU A 83 2.70 -0.44 -5.79
CA LEU A 83 2.45 -1.78 -6.31
C LEU A 83 3.74 -2.62 -6.41
N ASP A 84 4.82 -2.05 -6.93
CA ASP A 84 6.13 -2.73 -6.98
C ASP A 84 6.60 -3.13 -5.57
N ARG A 85 6.40 -2.23 -4.60
CA ARG A 85 6.78 -2.50 -3.21
C ARG A 85 5.89 -3.55 -2.54
N ALA A 86 4.60 -3.58 -2.89
CA ALA A 86 3.66 -4.61 -2.45
C ALA A 86 4.10 -6.01 -2.91
N ILE A 87 4.61 -6.13 -4.14
CA ILE A 87 5.16 -7.37 -4.69
C ILE A 87 6.38 -7.80 -3.87
N SER A 88 7.37 -6.91 -3.69
CA SER A 88 8.56 -7.22 -2.90
C SER A 88 8.25 -7.62 -1.45
N LEU A 89 7.26 -6.99 -0.83
CA LEU A 89 6.82 -7.35 0.52
C LEU A 89 6.21 -8.76 0.58
N SER A 90 5.41 -9.11 -0.43
CA SER A 90 4.83 -10.45 -0.54
C SER A 90 5.92 -11.52 -0.70
N GLU A 91 7.01 -11.22 -1.41
CA GLU A 91 8.18 -12.10 -1.52
C GLU A 91 8.91 -12.28 -0.19
N ILE A 92 9.13 -11.19 0.55
CA ILE A 92 9.80 -11.23 1.87
C ILE A 92 8.98 -12.07 2.86
N MET A 93 7.67 -11.84 2.94
CA MET A 93 6.78 -12.56 3.86
C MET A 93 6.66 -14.05 3.51
N SER A 94 6.63 -14.39 2.21
CA SER A 94 6.67 -15.77 1.72
C SER A 94 8.01 -16.48 1.99
N ALA A 95 9.11 -15.74 2.10
CA ALA A 95 10.43 -16.29 2.43
C ALA A 95 10.57 -16.56 3.94
N ASP A 96 10.06 -15.66 4.80
CA ASP A 96 10.14 -15.77 6.25
C ASP A 96 9.23 -16.90 6.80
N SER A 97 8.09 -17.14 6.16
CA SER A 97 7.17 -18.24 6.50
C SER A 97 7.69 -19.65 6.19
N ARG A 98 8.87 -19.78 5.56
CA ARG A 98 9.52 -21.08 5.26
C ARG A 98 10.62 -21.46 6.25
N GLN A 99 10.85 -20.68 7.31
CA GLN A 99 11.80 -20.98 8.38
C GLN A 99 11.09 -21.50 9.64
#